data_AF-A0A1I6U3H4-F1
#
_entry.id   AF-A0A1I6U3H4-F1
#
_cell.length_a   1.000
_cell.length_b   1.000
_cell.length_c   1.000
_cell.angle_alpha   90.00
_cell.angle_beta   90.00
_cell.angle_gamma   90.00
#
_symmetry.space_group_name_H-M   'P 1'
#
loop_
_entity.id
_entity.type
_entity.pdbx_description
1 polymer ?
#
loop_
_entity_poly.entity_id
_entity_poly.type
_entity_poly.pdbx_seq_one_letter_code
_entity_poly.pdbx_strand_id
1 'polypeptide(L)'
;MSALAAVLSDLRFAAIVVLLALGVFFTFVSTVGVLRLPDLFARTHTASQTDTLGAGLTLAGVALALGWQDTTAYTVLLLFFVFITNPTAAHAIARSAAETGATPWETTDEQTDGDEK
;
A
#
# COMPACT_ATOMS: atom_id res chain seq x y z
N MET A 1 -9.51 34.32 19.22
CA MET A 1 -9.63 33.81 17.83
C MET A 1 -8.26 33.47 17.22
N SER A 2 -7.16 34.17 17.55
CA SER A 2 -5.80 33.83 17.09
C SER A 2 -5.25 32.51 17.63
N ALA A 3 -5.47 32.21 18.92
CA ALA A 3 -4.96 30.97 19.54
C ALA A 3 -5.58 29.69 18.94
N LEU A 4 -6.88 29.71 18.64
CA LEU A 4 -7.56 28.56 18.01
C LEU A 4 -7.01 28.30 16.59
N ALA A 5 -6.78 29.35 15.81
CA ALA A 5 -6.23 29.24 14.46
C ALA A 5 -4.79 28.67 14.48
N ALA A 6 -3.97 29.08 15.45
CA ALA A 6 -2.62 28.56 15.64
C ALA A 6 -2.62 27.07 16.01
N VAL A 7 -3.49 26.66 16.94
CA VAL A 7 -3.62 25.24 17.31
C VAL A 7 -4.07 24.38 16.13
N LEU A 8 -5.00 24.88 15.30
CA LEU A 8 -5.45 24.17 14.10
C LEU A 8 -4.34 24.03 13.05
N SER A 9 -3.49 25.05 12.88
CA SER A 9 -2.35 24.95 11.96
C SER A 9 -1.30 23.96 12.43
N ASP A 10 -1.01 23.94 13.74
CA ASP A 10 -0.02 23.02 14.32
C ASP A 10 -0.50 21.58 14.22
N LEU A 11 -1.78 21.33 14.51
CA LEU A 11 -2.39 20.01 14.37
C LEU A 11 -2.40 19.54 12.92
N ARG A 12 -2.74 20.42 11.97
CA ARG A 12 -2.70 20.10 10.53
C ARG A 12 -1.28 19.75 10.10
N PHE A 13 -0.28 20.52 10.52
CA PHE A 13 1.12 20.24 10.20
C PHE A 13 1.56 18.89 10.75
N ALA A 14 1.26 18.61 12.03
CA ALA A 14 1.57 17.33 12.64
C ALA A 14 0.90 16.16 11.91
N ALA A 15 -0.38 16.29 11.54
CA ALA A 15 -1.10 15.27 10.77
C ALA A 15 -0.45 15.00 9.41
N ILE A 16 -0.04 16.04 8.68
CA ILE A 16 0.66 15.90 7.39
C ILE A 16 1.97 15.15 7.58
N VAL A 17 2.79 15.54 8.57
CA VAL A 17 4.07 14.89 8.85
C VAL A 17 3.88 13.41 9.19
N VAL A 18 2.91 13.08 10.04
CA VAL A 18 2.62 11.69 10.43
C VAL A 18 2.17 10.88 9.22
N LEU A 19 1.26 11.40 8.40
CA LEU A 19 0.77 10.71 7.20
C LEU A 19 1.90 10.45 6.19
N LEU A 20 2.75 11.45 5.93
CA LEU A 20 3.89 11.29 5.03
C LEU A 20 4.93 10.32 5.60
N ALA A 21 5.24 10.41 6.90
CA ALA A 21 6.18 9.50 7.54
C ALA A 21 5.70 8.05 7.50
N LEU A 22 4.41 7.80 7.77
CA LEU A 22 3.81 6.48 7.65
C LEU A 22 3.78 6.00 6.19
N GLY A 23 3.45 6.89 5.24
CA GLY A 23 3.50 6.57 3.81
C GLY A 23 4.87 6.08 3.38
N VAL A 24 5.93 6.83 3.72
CA VAL A 24 7.33 6.44 3.45
C VAL A 24 7.70 5.14 4.17
N PHE A 25 7.28 4.96 5.43
CA PHE A 25 7.53 3.74 6.19
C PHE A 25 6.92 2.52 5.50
N PHE A 26 5.65 2.57 5.11
CA PHE A 26 4.99 1.44 4.43
C PHE A 26 5.60 1.17 3.05
N THR A 27 5.92 2.21 2.27
CA THR A 27 6.64 2.03 1.00
C THR A 27 8.00 1.36 1.20
N PHE A 28 8.74 1.74 2.24
CA PHE A 28 10.03 1.13 2.56
C PHE A 28 9.87 -0.34 2.98
N VAL A 29 8.97 -0.64 3.91
CA VAL A 29 8.68 -2.00 4.39
C VAL A 29 8.23 -2.90 3.24
N SER A 30 7.33 -2.41 2.40
CA SER A 30 6.88 -3.14 1.22
C SER A 30 8.00 -3.38 0.21
N THR A 31 8.87 -2.40 -0.02
CA THR A 31 10.04 -2.58 -0.90
C THR A 31 10.95 -3.69 -0.37
N VAL A 32 11.23 -3.71 0.93
CA VAL A 32 11.99 -4.79 1.58
C VAL A 32 11.25 -6.12 1.47
N GLY A 33 9.93 -6.14 1.65
CA GLY A 33 9.08 -7.32 1.49
C GLY A 33 9.16 -7.93 0.10
N VAL A 34 9.05 -7.10 -0.95
CA VAL A 34 9.16 -7.54 -2.35
C VAL A 34 10.54 -8.15 -2.63
N LEU A 35 11.61 -7.60 -2.05
CA LEU A 35 12.97 -8.11 -2.25
C LEU A 35 13.27 -9.38 -1.45
N ARG A 36 12.66 -9.54 -0.26
CA ARG A 36 12.99 -10.61 0.68
C ARG A 36 12.08 -11.84 0.56
N LEU A 37 10.83 -11.68 0.15
CA LEU A 37 9.87 -12.78 0.14
C LEU A 37 10.17 -13.80 -0.97
N PRO A 38 9.97 -15.11 -0.70
CA PRO A 38 10.40 -16.17 -1.59
C PRO A 38 9.47 -16.36 -2.80
N ASP A 39 8.15 -16.20 -2.63
CA ASP A 39 7.16 -16.46 -3.68
C ASP A 39 6.51 -15.20 -4.25
N LEU A 40 5.95 -15.34 -5.46
CA LEU A 40 5.30 -14.26 -6.19
C LEU A 40 4.03 -13.75 -5.50
N PHE A 41 3.27 -14.60 -4.81
CA PHE A 41 2.03 -14.19 -4.16
C PHE A 41 2.31 -13.32 -2.95
N ALA A 42 3.26 -13.71 -2.11
CA ALA A 42 3.71 -12.93 -0.97
C ALA A 42 4.36 -11.61 -1.42
N ARG A 43 5.18 -11.63 -2.48
CA ARG A 43 5.72 -10.40 -3.10
C ARG A 43 4.61 -9.47 -3.59
N THR A 44 3.62 -10.01 -4.30
CA THR A 44 2.48 -9.23 -4.82
C THR A 44 1.63 -8.65 -3.68
N HIS A 45 1.45 -9.39 -2.59
CA HIS A 45 0.80 -8.88 -1.38
C HIS A 45 1.56 -7.72 -0.75
N THR A 46 2.89 -7.83 -0.62
CA THR A 46 3.67 -6.70 -0.09
C THR A 46 3.72 -5.52 -1.05
N ALA A 47 3.73 -5.76 -2.37
CA ALA A 47 3.66 -4.70 -3.37
C ALA A 47 2.34 -3.91 -3.25
N SER A 48 1.22 -4.59 -3.06
CA SER A 48 -0.09 -3.92 -2.93
C SER A 48 -0.23 -3.11 -1.63
N GLN A 49 0.53 -3.44 -0.58
CA GLN A 49 0.66 -2.60 0.62
C GLN A 49 1.34 -1.25 0.32
N THR A 50 2.29 -1.18 -0.63
CA THR A 50 2.92 0.09 -1.06
C THR A 50 1.87 1.04 -1.62
N ASP A 51 0.97 0.53 -2.44
CA ASP A 51 0.00 1.34 -3.16
C ASP A 51 -1.19 1.73 -2.27
N THR A 52 -1.68 0.81 -1.44
CA THR A 52 -2.80 1.10 -0.51
C THR A 52 -2.38 1.95 0.68
N LEU A 53 -1.32 1.55 1.40
CA LEU A 53 -0.88 2.24 2.61
C LEU A 53 0.17 3.30 2.28
N GLY A 54 1.20 2.98 1.50
CA GLY A 54 2.25 3.93 1.15
C GLY A 54 1.73 5.13 0.36
N ALA A 55 1.25 4.90 -0.86
CA ALA A 55 0.68 5.95 -1.71
C ALA A 55 -0.62 6.50 -1.11
N GLY A 56 -1.47 5.66 -0.51
CA GLY A 56 -2.71 6.13 0.11
C GLY A 56 -2.51 7.14 1.24
N LEU A 57 -1.62 6.85 2.20
CA LEU A 57 -1.29 7.77 3.29
C LEU A 57 -0.56 9.02 2.77
N THR A 58 0.33 8.85 1.78
CA THR A 58 1.06 9.96 1.17
C THR A 58 0.11 10.93 0.47
N LEU A 59 -0.80 10.43 -0.36
CA LEU A 59 -1.80 11.23 -1.07
C LEU A 59 -2.80 11.87 -0.10
N ALA A 60 -3.17 11.20 0.98
CA ALA A 60 -3.99 11.81 2.04
C ALA A 60 -3.26 12.99 2.71
N GLY A 61 -1.97 12.83 3.00
CA GLY A 61 -1.12 13.92 3.52
C GLY A 61 -1.01 15.10 2.55
N VAL A 62 -0.86 14.81 1.24
CA VAL A 62 -0.84 15.84 0.19
C VAL A 62 -2.19 16.56 0.08
N ALA A 63 -3.31 15.83 0.11
CA ALA A 63 -4.64 16.44 0.08
C ALA A 63 -4.87 17.38 1.28
N LEU A 64 -4.44 16.97 2.48
CA LEU A 64 -4.44 17.83 3.66
C LEU A 64 -3.48 19.01 3.55
N ALA A 65 -2.35 18.86 2.86
CA ALA A 65 -1.41 19.95 2.63
C ALA A 65 -1.97 21.00 1.66
N LEU A 66 -2.66 20.57 0.60
CA LEU A 66 -3.27 21.46 -0.41
C LEU A 66 -4.51 22.21 0.12
N GLY A 67 -5.31 21.57 0.98
CA GLY A 67 -6.54 22.18 1.53
C GLY A 67 -7.68 22.24 0.49
N TRP A 68 -8.57 23.22 0.58
CA TRP A 68 -9.68 23.39 -0.38
C TRP A 68 -9.17 24.11 -1.64
N GLN A 69 -8.60 23.34 -2.56
CA GLN A 69 -8.15 23.77 -3.87
C GLN A 69 -8.62 22.79 -4.93
N ASP A 70 -8.73 23.24 -6.19
CA ASP A 70 -9.11 22.38 -7.31
C ASP A 70 -8.13 21.19 -7.46
N THR A 71 -6.85 21.40 -7.13
CA THR A 71 -5.81 20.37 -7.11
C THR A 71 -6.08 19.22 -6.14
N THR A 72 -6.82 19.48 -5.06
CA THR A 72 -7.20 18.46 -4.08
C THR A 72 -8.23 17.49 -4.67
N ALA A 73 -9.11 17.94 -5.56
CA ALA A 73 -10.05 17.05 -6.24
C ALA A 73 -9.31 16.04 -7.12
N TYR A 74 -8.27 16.47 -7.86
CA TYR A 74 -7.42 15.56 -8.63
C TYR A 74 -6.64 14.59 -7.73
N THR A 75 -6.19 15.04 -6.56
CA THR A 75 -5.49 14.18 -5.58
C THR A 75 -6.41 13.08 -5.03
N VAL A 76 -7.66 13.42 -4.70
CA VAL A 76 -8.66 12.45 -4.23
C VAL A 76 -9.05 11.49 -5.36
N LEU A 77 -9.21 11.99 -6.59
CA LEU A 77 -9.49 11.15 -7.75
C LEU A 77 -8.34 10.17 -8.03
N LEU A 78 -7.09 10.63 -7.91
CA LEU A 78 -5.91 9.78 -8.03
C LEU A 78 -5.92 8.67 -6.97
N LEU A 79 -6.20 9.02 -5.71
CA LEU A 79 -6.30 8.05 -4.61
C LEU A 79 -7.37 6.98 -4.92
N PHE A 80 -8.54 7.39 -5.39
CA PHE A 80 -9.62 6.49 -5.78
C PHE A 80 -9.20 5.57 -6.92
N PHE A 81 -8.53 6.10 -7.95
CA PHE A 81 -8.08 5.32 -9.09
C PHE A 81 -7.05 4.27 -8.67
N VAL A 82 -6.05 4.65 -7.87
CA VAL A 82 -5.05 3.72 -7.31
C VAL A 82 -5.73 2.58 -6.54
N PHE A 83 -6.76 2.88 -5.74
CA PHE A 83 -7.49 1.89 -4.96
C PHE A 83 -8.25 0.86 -5.80
N ILE A 84 -8.66 1.19 -7.02
CA ILE A 84 -9.32 0.26 -7.94
C ILE A 84 -8.29 -0.46 -8.82
N THR A 85 -7.28 0.27 -9.31
CA THR A 85 -6.26 -0.28 -10.20
C THR A 85 -5.40 -1.31 -9.48
N ASN A 86 -5.03 -1.07 -8.23
CA ASN A 86 -4.19 -1.98 -7.45
C ASN A 86 -4.79 -3.40 -7.31
N PRO A 87 -6.01 -3.61 -6.77
CA PRO A 87 -6.57 -4.96 -6.65
C PRO A 87 -6.78 -5.62 -8.02
N THR A 88 -7.09 -4.83 -9.06
CA THR A 88 -7.22 -5.33 -10.42
C THR A 88 -5.87 -5.86 -10.96
N ALA A 89 -4.80 -5.09 -10.76
CA ALA A 89 -3.44 -5.47 -11.15
C ALA A 89 -2.95 -6.68 -10.36
N ALA A 90 -3.12 -6.68 -9.04
CA ALA A 90 -2.75 -7.79 -8.17
C ALA A 90 -3.49 -9.09 -8.56
N HIS A 91 -4.78 -9.02 -8.87
CA HIS A 91 -5.56 -10.17 -9.33
C HIS A 91 -5.08 -10.69 -10.70
N ALA A 92 -4.80 -9.79 -11.65
CA ALA A 92 -4.27 -10.17 -12.95
C ALA A 92 -2.90 -10.85 -12.84
N ILE A 93 -2.01 -10.33 -11.98
CA ILE A 93 -0.69 -10.92 -11.70
C ILE A 93 -0.85 -12.30 -11.06
N ALA A 94 -1.69 -12.43 -10.03
CA ALA A 94 -1.91 -13.70 -9.34
C ALA A 94 -2.51 -14.77 -10.27
N ARG A 95 -3.46 -14.37 -11.12
CA ARG A 95 -4.06 -15.27 -12.12
C ARG A 95 -3.01 -15.75 -13.13
N SER A 96 -2.21 -14.84 -13.68
CA SER A 96 -1.15 -15.20 -14.62
C SER A 96 -0.08 -16.10 -13.98
N ALA A 97 0.27 -15.85 -12.71
CA ALA A 97 1.18 -16.71 -11.95
C ALA A 97 0.62 -18.12 -11.78
N ALA A 98 -0.67 -18.25 -11.43
CA ALA A 98 -1.34 -19.54 -11.32
C ALA A 98 -1.39 -20.28 -12.67
N GLU A 99 -1.71 -19.58 -13.77
CA GLU A 99 -1.76 -20.16 -15.12
C GLU A 99 -0.38 -20.62 -15.64
N THR A 100 0.72 -20.05 -15.11
CA THR A 100 2.10 -20.42 -15.46
C THR A 100 2.72 -21.47 -14.52
N GLY A 101 1.94 -22.00 -13.57
CA GLY A 101 2.38 -23.04 -12.65
C GLY A 101 3.19 -22.54 -11.45
N ALA A 102 3.14 -21.24 -11.14
CA ALA A 102 3.73 -20.73 -9.91
C ALA A 102 2.90 -21.21 -8.70
N THR A 103 3.56 -21.86 -7.74
CA THR A 103 2.95 -22.29 -6.48
C THR A 103 3.28 -21.32 -5.35
N PRO A 104 2.35 -21.09 -4.41
CA PRO A 104 2.65 -20.39 -3.17
C PRO A 104 3.78 -21.09 -2.41
N TRP A 105 4.58 -20.32 -1.65
CA TRP A 105 5.56 -20.90 -0.75
C TRP A 105 4.84 -21.57 0.43
N GLU A 106 4.99 -22.88 0.54
CA GLU A 106 4.53 -23.66 1.69
C GLU A 106 5.72 -23.87 2.64
N THR A 107 5.53 -23.58 3.93
CA THR A 107 6.52 -23.96 4.94
C THR A 107 6.32 -25.44 5.19
N THR A 108 7.36 -26.25 4.99
CA THR A 108 7.32 -27.71 5.15
C THR A 108 6.93 -28.12 6.58
N ASP A 109 5.63 -28.19 6.86
CA ASP A 109 5.05 -28.88 8.02
C ASP A 109 3.91 -29.83 7.62
N GLU A 110 3.59 -29.94 6.32
CA GLU A 110 2.69 -30.97 5.76
C GLU A 110 3.40 -31.88 4.73
N GLN A 111 4.64 -32.28 5.04
CA GLN A 111 5.09 -33.62 4.65
C GLN A 111 4.62 -34.60 5.72
N THR A 112 3.33 -34.95 5.71
CA THR A 112 2.84 -36.18 6.34
C THR A 112 1.83 -36.81 5.40
N ASP A 113 2.21 -38.00 4.90
CA ASP A 113 1.46 -38.95 4.08
C ASP A 113 0.92 -38.46 2.71
N GLY A 114 1.35 -38.98 1.56
CA GLY A 114 2.16 -40.17 1.36
C GLY A 114 2.63 -40.28 -0.08
N ASP A 115 3.90 -40.71 -0.20
CA ASP A 115 4.21 -41.75 -1.17
C ASP A 115 3.29 -42.94 -0.84
N GLU A 116 2.25 -43.18 -1.65
CA GLU A 116 1.86 -44.55 -2.01
C GLU A 116 0.93 -44.56 -3.25
N LYS A 117 1.59 -44.85 -4.39
CA LYS A 117 1.10 -45.45 -5.65
C LYS A 117 0.53 -44.54 -6.74
#